data_AF-A0A1R2CE21-F1
#
_entry.id   AF-A0A1R2CE21-F1
#
_cell.length_a   1.000
_cell.length_b   1.000
_cell.length_c   1.000
_cell.angle_alpha   90.00
_cell.angle_beta   90.00
_cell.angle_gamma   90.00
#
_symmetry.space_group_name_H-M   'P 1'
#
loop_
_entity.id
_entity.type
_entity.pdbx_description
1 polymer ?
#
loop_
_entity_poly.entity_id
_entity_poly.type
_entity_poly.pdbx_seq_one_letter_code
_entity_poly.pdbx_strand_id
1 'polypeptide(L)'
;MSQKRSLSFFKRRKPEPEPKPKVQSISSDLAMKIIEKELDLEKFWDPKIIHELMSLYTQAIEYYEQNNNPKFYDFQDRMHKMLIKPQVISALQKINCPKTTEESPVSLYFEKPEIIVDTIEEVSEESPKKEEVIQEGQKEVKKVEKVEKTASFLSNLDARKEQAEKMRKLLSKELTKNLMKNKPHKNLNIIIDRHSSSTKETAHKAAADFKSQDCALERRLASRKKSVLARSMTFTSSSYTSNDTSQVFGCDLSDMNEELNISTKSSFFTIDEQSLETCERFEKKLEEIMEKNFSERSMKIAEIKYRYESQISEIFGMGDMMDMLIKQMRINMQEEIDSIIKDYDNKRKDEIRKLKEDISN
;
A
#
# COMPACT_ATOMS: atom_id res chain seq x y z
N MET A 1 56.86 -10.58 -40.61
CA MET A 1 55.97 -11.10 -41.67
C MET A 1 54.55 -11.14 -41.11
N SER A 2 53.65 -10.30 -41.59
CA SER A 2 52.28 -10.16 -41.06
C SER A 2 51.28 -10.68 -42.09
N GLN A 3 50.59 -11.78 -41.78
CA GLN A 3 49.65 -12.45 -42.67
C GLN A 3 48.28 -11.77 -42.59
N LYS A 4 47.93 -11.00 -43.62
CA LYS A 4 46.59 -10.43 -43.81
C LYS A 4 45.64 -11.54 -44.28
N ARG A 5 44.72 -11.98 -43.41
CA ARG A 5 43.62 -12.88 -43.78
C ARG A 5 42.50 -12.07 -44.43
N SER A 6 42.29 -12.25 -45.73
CA SER A 6 41.15 -11.65 -46.45
C SER A 6 39.87 -12.40 -46.12
N LEU A 7 38.93 -11.73 -45.46
CA LEU A 7 37.57 -12.21 -45.27
C LEU A 7 36.80 -12.06 -46.57
N SER A 8 36.65 -13.17 -47.29
CA SER A 8 35.81 -13.26 -48.48
C SER A 8 34.35 -13.02 -48.11
N PHE A 9 33.79 -11.93 -48.65
CA PHE A 9 32.38 -11.60 -48.60
C PHE A 9 31.54 -12.73 -49.23
N PHE A 10 30.85 -13.51 -48.39
CA PHE A 10 29.81 -14.42 -48.84
C PHE A 10 28.67 -13.60 -49.46
N LYS A 11 28.57 -13.68 -50.79
CA LYS A 11 27.48 -13.14 -51.61
C LYS A 11 26.21 -13.90 -51.26
N ARG A 12 25.50 -13.48 -50.20
CA ARG A 12 24.21 -14.04 -49.80
C ARG A 12 23.25 -13.91 -50.99
N ARG A 13 22.85 -15.03 -51.58
CA ARG A 13 21.78 -15.10 -52.57
C ARG A 13 20.53 -14.47 -51.94
N LYS A 14 19.97 -13.43 -52.57
CA LYS A 14 18.66 -12.88 -52.20
C LYS A 14 17.66 -14.05 -52.30
N PRO A 15 16.96 -14.43 -51.22
CA PRO A 15 15.91 -15.42 -51.30
C PRO A 15 14.85 -14.93 -52.31
N GLU A 16 14.42 -15.81 -53.20
CA GLU A 16 13.30 -15.55 -54.10
C GLU A 16 12.07 -15.13 -53.28
N PRO A 17 11.32 -14.10 -53.71
CA PRO A 17 10.12 -13.68 -53.02
C PRO A 17 9.08 -14.81 -53.11
N GLU A 18 8.78 -15.44 -51.98
CA GLU A 18 7.69 -16.41 -51.89
C GLU A 18 6.38 -15.78 -52.40
N PRO A 19 5.55 -16.54 -53.13
CA PRO A 19 4.31 -16.04 -53.69
C PRO A 19 3.43 -15.49 -52.58
N LYS A 20 3.19 -14.17 -52.62
CA LYS A 20 2.39 -13.47 -51.61
C LYS A 20 1.02 -14.17 -51.49
N PRO A 21 0.63 -14.65 -50.30
CA PRO A 21 -0.67 -15.26 -50.10
C PRO A 21 -1.76 -14.26 -50.52
N LYS A 22 -2.77 -14.75 -51.25
CA LYS A 22 -3.91 -13.93 -51.66
C LYS A 22 -4.56 -13.38 -50.40
N VAL A 23 -4.44 -12.07 -50.20
CA VAL A 23 -5.02 -11.35 -49.07
C VAL A 23 -6.53 -11.51 -49.15
N GLN A 24 -7.09 -12.42 -48.36
CA GLN A 24 -8.54 -12.54 -48.19
C GLN A 24 -8.98 -11.26 -47.50
N SER A 25 -9.76 -10.40 -48.14
CA SER A 25 -10.30 -9.20 -47.50
C SER A 25 -11.13 -9.59 -46.28
N ILE A 26 -10.97 -8.86 -45.17
CA ILE A 26 -11.86 -8.99 -44.00
C ILE A 26 -13.31 -8.97 -44.49
N SER A 27 -14.14 -9.87 -43.96
CA SER A 27 -15.56 -9.80 -44.24
C SER A 27 -16.04 -8.41 -43.80
N SER A 28 -16.56 -7.62 -44.75
CA SER A 28 -17.10 -6.28 -44.47
C SER A 28 -18.09 -6.30 -43.29
N ASP A 29 -18.74 -7.43 -43.08
CA ASP A 29 -19.66 -7.68 -41.98
C ASP A 29 -18.99 -7.61 -40.60
N LEU A 30 -17.72 -8.01 -40.46
CA LEU A 30 -17.02 -7.97 -39.17
C LEU A 30 -16.80 -6.54 -38.70
N ALA A 31 -16.36 -5.66 -39.61
CA ALA A 31 -16.12 -4.25 -39.29
C ALA A 31 -17.43 -3.53 -38.90
N MET A 32 -18.51 -3.78 -39.65
CA MET A 32 -19.84 -3.24 -39.34
C MET A 32 -20.33 -3.71 -37.97
N LYS A 33 -20.20 -5.01 -37.66
CA LYS A 33 -20.62 -5.57 -36.36
C LYS A 33 -19.86 -4.98 -35.18
N ILE A 34 -18.55 -4.72 -35.31
CA ILE A 34 -17.77 -4.06 -34.26
C ILE A 34 -18.34 -2.66 -34.00
N ILE A 35 -18.56 -1.87 -35.04
CA ILE A 35 -19.07 -0.50 -34.92
C ILE A 35 -20.49 -0.48 -34.31
N GLU A 36 -21.38 -1.35 -34.78
CA GLU A 36 -22.74 -1.46 -34.23
C GLU A 36 -22.71 -1.78 -32.73
N LYS A 37 -21.88 -2.75 -32.32
CA LYS A 37 -21.76 -3.15 -30.92
C LYS A 37 -21.08 -2.10 -30.04
N GLU A 38 -20.17 -1.30 -30.60
CA GLU A 38 -19.61 -0.14 -29.89
C GLU A 38 -20.68 0.93 -29.63
N LEU A 39 -21.51 1.23 -30.63
CA LEU A 39 -22.63 2.18 -30.46
C LEU A 39 -23.66 1.66 -29.45
N ASP A 40 -23.94 0.35 -29.46
CA ASP A 40 -24.82 -0.26 -28.48
C ASP A 40 -24.23 -0.19 -27.07
N LEU A 41 -22.91 -0.38 -26.92
CA LEU A 41 -22.21 -0.28 -25.64
C LEU A 41 -22.26 1.14 -25.06
N GLU A 42 -22.17 2.17 -25.91
CA GLU A 42 -22.29 3.57 -25.48
C GLU A 42 -23.70 3.91 -24.96
N LYS A 43 -24.73 3.23 -25.47
CA LYS A 43 -26.11 3.37 -25.00
C LYS A 43 -26.39 2.53 -23.75
N PHE A 44 -25.91 1.29 -23.74
CA PHE A 44 -26.23 0.30 -22.72
C PHE A 44 -24.98 -0.48 -22.29
N TRP A 45 -24.63 -0.41 -21.01
CA TRP A 45 -23.53 -1.15 -20.41
C TRP A 45 -23.96 -2.58 -20.02
N ASP A 46 -24.57 -3.30 -20.96
CA ASP A 46 -24.97 -4.71 -20.76
C ASP A 46 -23.74 -5.61 -20.91
N PRO A 47 -23.43 -6.46 -19.91
CA PRO A 47 -22.35 -7.43 -20.03
C PRO A 47 -22.41 -8.35 -21.25
N LYS A 48 -23.60 -8.68 -21.75
CA LYS A 48 -23.72 -9.52 -22.96
C LYS A 48 -23.09 -8.82 -24.17
N ILE A 49 -23.35 -7.52 -24.32
CA ILE A 49 -22.79 -6.69 -25.38
C ILE A 49 -21.27 -6.58 -25.22
N ILE A 50 -20.79 -6.42 -23.98
CA ILE A 50 -19.36 -6.38 -23.67
C ILE A 50 -18.67 -7.67 -24.13
N HIS A 51 -19.22 -8.84 -23.80
CA HIS A 51 -18.64 -10.13 -24.20
C HIS A 51 -18.68 -10.37 -25.72
N GLU A 52 -19.78 -10.00 -26.38
CA GLU A 52 -19.88 -10.07 -27.85
C GLU A 52 -18.84 -9.17 -28.52
N LEU A 53 -18.68 -7.94 -28.04
CA LEU A 53 -17.71 -6.99 -28.58
C LEU A 53 -16.27 -7.46 -28.35
N MET A 54 -15.96 -8.03 -27.18
CA MET A 54 -14.66 -8.67 -26.92
C MET A 54 -14.36 -9.81 -27.91
N SER A 55 -15.36 -10.64 -28.22
CA SER A 55 -15.23 -11.72 -29.20
C SER A 55 -14.94 -11.19 -30.60
N LEU A 56 -15.65 -10.14 -31.04
CA LEU A 56 -15.42 -9.50 -32.33
C LEU A 56 -14.04 -8.85 -32.42
N TYR A 57 -13.59 -8.17 -31.37
CA TYR A 57 -12.24 -7.61 -31.28
C TYR A 57 -11.16 -8.69 -31.37
N THR A 58 -11.34 -9.80 -30.67
CA THR A 58 -10.41 -10.94 -30.69
C THR A 58 -10.28 -11.50 -32.11
N GLN A 59 -11.41 -11.72 -32.80
CA GLN A 59 -11.41 -12.19 -34.20
C GLN A 59 -10.71 -11.20 -35.14
N ALA A 60 -10.90 -9.89 -34.95
CA ALA A 60 -10.22 -8.87 -35.75
C ALA A 60 -8.71 -8.87 -35.51
N ILE A 61 -8.26 -8.97 -34.25
CA ILE A 61 -6.85 -9.03 -33.87
C ILE A 61 -6.20 -10.25 -34.52
N GLU A 62 -6.78 -11.44 -34.34
CA GLU A 62 -6.27 -12.69 -34.92
C GLU A 62 -6.14 -12.60 -36.44
N TYR A 63 -7.17 -12.07 -37.13
CA TYR A 63 -7.12 -11.91 -38.58
C TYR A 63 -6.00 -10.95 -39.02
N TYR A 64 -5.84 -9.79 -38.38
CA TYR A 64 -4.83 -8.81 -38.80
C TYR A 64 -3.42 -9.26 -38.43
N GLU A 65 -3.26 -9.99 -37.32
CA GLU A 65 -2.00 -10.59 -36.89
C GLU A 65 -1.54 -11.68 -37.86
N GLN A 66 -2.43 -12.60 -38.27
CA GLN A 66 -2.14 -13.64 -39.27
C GLN A 66 -1.68 -13.04 -40.61
N ASN A 67 -2.16 -11.84 -40.96
CA ASN A 67 -1.79 -11.12 -42.16
C ASN A 67 -0.56 -10.20 -41.98
N ASN A 68 0.11 -10.23 -40.83
CA ASN A 68 1.21 -9.33 -40.46
C ASN A 68 0.87 -7.84 -40.65
N ASN A 69 -0.39 -7.47 -40.42
CA ASN A 69 -0.87 -6.11 -40.60
C ASN A 69 -0.87 -5.37 -39.25
N PRO A 70 -0.10 -4.27 -39.08
CA PRO A 70 0.05 -3.59 -37.79
C PRO A 70 -1.27 -3.03 -37.22
N LYS A 71 -2.36 -2.99 -38.00
CA LYS A 71 -3.69 -2.63 -37.50
C LYS A 71 -4.17 -3.48 -36.32
N PHE A 72 -3.65 -4.69 -36.12
CA PHE A 72 -4.03 -5.48 -34.94
C PHE A 72 -3.72 -4.75 -33.62
N TYR A 73 -2.69 -3.88 -33.58
CA TYR A 73 -2.39 -3.05 -32.41
C TYR A 73 -3.49 -2.03 -32.13
N ASP A 74 -4.11 -1.45 -33.16
CA ASP A 74 -5.22 -0.51 -32.99
C ASP A 74 -6.44 -1.19 -32.36
N PHE A 75 -6.73 -2.44 -32.77
CA PHE A 75 -7.82 -3.23 -32.19
C PHE A 75 -7.50 -3.66 -30.74
N GLN A 76 -6.25 -4.01 -30.43
CA GLN A 76 -5.81 -4.29 -29.06
C GLN A 76 -5.99 -3.07 -28.15
N ASP A 77 -5.54 -1.88 -28.58
CA ASP A 77 -5.67 -0.64 -27.82
C ASP A 77 -7.13 -0.23 -27.62
N ARG A 78 -7.98 -0.35 -28.66
CA ARG A 78 -9.41 -0.08 -28.53
C ARG A 78 -10.12 -1.02 -27.55
N MET A 79 -9.84 -2.32 -27.63
CA MET A 79 -10.38 -3.31 -26.69
C MET A 79 -9.91 -3.01 -25.25
N HIS A 80 -8.63 -2.68 -25.07
CA HIS A 80 -8.07 -2.32 -23.77
C HIS A 80 -8.73 -1.07 -23.18
N LYS A 81 -8.84 0.01 -23.98
CA LYS A 81 -9.53 1.25 -23.58
C LYS A 81 -10.98 1.01 -23.19
N MET A 82 -11.68 0.13 -23.91
CA MET A 82 -13.04 -0.26 -23.56
C MET A 82 -13.10 -0.96 -22.19
N LEU A 83 -12.20 -1.91 -21.93
CA LEU A 83 -12.20 -2.70 -20.69
C LEU A 83 -11.80 -1.90 -19.44
N ILE A 84 -11.06 -0.80 -19.60
CA ILE A 84 -10.68 0.09 -18.49
C ILE A 84 -11.81 1.05 -18.10
N LYS A 85 -12.85 1.23 -18.94
CA LYS A 85 -13.95 2.16 -18.61
C LYS A 85 -14.64 1.72 -17.30
N PRO A 86 -14.77 2.62 -16.29
CA PRO A 86 -15.36 2.27 -14.99
C PRO A 86 -16.76 1.64 -15.07
N GLN A 87 -17.54 2.06 -16.07
CA GLN A 87 -18.88 1.55 -16.32
C GLN A 87 -18.85 0.09 -16.77
N VAL A 88 -17.90 -0.27 -17.64
CA VAL A 88 -17.67 -1.64 -18.11
C VAL A 88 -17.21 -2.54 -16.96
N ILE A 89 -16.26 -2.06 -16.16
CA ILE A 89 -15.78 -2.78 -14.97
C ILE A 89 -16.93 -3.05 -13.99
N SER A 90 -17.74 -2.03 -13.70
CA SER A 90 -18.91 -2.15 -12.81
C SER A 90 -19.94 -3.14 -13.35
N ALA A 91 -20.17 -3.17 -14.66
CA ALA A 91 -21.09 -4.11 -15.30
C ALA A 91 -20.59 -5.56 -15.19
N LEU A 92 -19.29 -5.80 -15.44
CA LEU A 92 -18.68 -7.13 -15.34
C LEU A 92 -18.63 -7.64 -13.88
N GLN A 93 -18.34 -6.76 -12.93
CA GLN A 93 -18.32 -7.12 -11.50
C GLN A 93 -19.71 -7.53 -10.97
N LYS A 94 -20.79 -6.94 -11.49
CA LYS A 94 -22.16 -7.29 -11.08
C LYS A 94 -22.53 -8.75 -11.39
N ILE A 95 -21.94 -9.36 -12.42
CA ILE A 95 -22.19 -10.78 -12.75
C ILE A 95 -21.36 -11.71 -11.87
N ASN A 96 -20.10 -11.32 -11.62
CA ASN A 96 -19.18 -12.14 -10.85
C ASN A 96 -19.41 -12.04 -9.33
N CYS A 97 -20.33 -11.18 -8.87
CA CYS A 97 -20.84 -11.26 -7.53
C CYS A 97 -21.90 -12.38 -7.52
N PRO A 98 -21.59 -13.59 -7.01
CA PRO A 98 -22.61 -14.62 -6.84
C PRO A 98 -23.66 -14.01 -5.93
N LYS A 99 -24.80 -13.64 -6.50
CA LYS A 99 -25.97 -13.35 -5.69
C LYS A 99 -26.26 -14.67 -4.99
N THR A 100 -25.86 -14.75 -3.73
CA THR A 100 -26.38 -15.73 -2.80
C THR A 100 -27.88 -15.60 -2.93
N THR A 101 -28.48 -16.58 -3.62
CA THR A 101 -29.92 -16.76 -3.72
C THR A 101 -30.39 -17.12 -2.32
N GLU A 102 -30.47 -16.12 -1.44
CA GLU A 102 -31.31 -16.19 -0.26
C GLU A 102 -32.70 -15.74 -0.69
N GLU A 103 -33.48 -16.74 -1.10
CA GLU A 103 -34.92 -16.68 -0.96
C GLU A 103 -35.23 -16.57 0.54
N SER A 104 -35.58 -15.37 1.01
CA SER A 104 -36.40 -15.21 2.21
C SER A 104 -37.16 -13.88 2.16
N PRO A 105 -38.50 -13.92 2.01
CA PRO A 105 -39.36 -12.76 2.11
C PRO A 105 -39.81 -12.60 3.56
N VAL A 106 -39.26 -11.63 4.29
CA VAL A 106 -39.96 -11.04 5.43
C VAL A 106 -39.95 -9.53 5.26
N SER A 107 -41.01 -9.05 4.63
CA SER A 107 -41.37 -7.63 4.58
C SER A 107 -41.69 -7.14 5.98
N LEU A 108 -40.82 -6.29 6.52
CA LEU A 108 -41.14 -5.42 7.64
C LEU A 108 -41.18 -3.99 7.11
N TYR A 109 -42.41 -3.53 6.88
CA TYR A 109 -42.75 -2.20 6.42
C TYR A 109 -42.15 -1.15 7.37
N PHE A 110 -41.34 -0.24 6.82
CA PHE A 110 -41.20 1.11 7.38
C PHE A 110 -41.87 2.06 6.41
N GLU A 111 -43.06 2.51 6.81
CA GLU A 111 -43.78 3.61 6.18
C GLU A 111 -42.93 4.87 6.17
N LYS A 112 -42.82 5.45 4.99
CA LYS A 112 -42.26 6.78 4.75
C LYS A 112 -43.44 7.76 4.81
N PRO A 113 -43.44 8.78 5.69
CA PRO A 113 -44.51 9.77 5.66
C PRO A 113 -44.34 10.68 4.45
N GLU A 114 -45.42 10.78 3.68
CA GLU A 114 -45.61 11.77 2.62
C GLU A 114 -45.64 13.17 3.23
N ILE A 115 -44.74 14.05 2.78
CA ILE A 115 -44.85 15.48 2.99
C ILE A 115 -45.49 16.05 1.72
N ILE A 116 -46.76 16.41 1.85
CA ILE A 116 -47.53 17.23 0.93
C ILE A 116 -46.94 18.65 1.01
N VAL A 117 -46.47 19.18 -0.13
CA VAL A 117 -46.13 20.60 -0.26
C VAL A 117 -47.19 21.21 -1.17
N ASP A 118 -48.16 21.87 -0.57
CA ASP A 118 -49.02 22.84 -1.25
C ASP A 118 -48.45 24.25 -1.03
N THR A 119 -48.21 24.88 -2.17
CA THR A 119 -48.19 26.31 -2.48
C THR A 119 -48.98 27.20 -1.50
N ILE A 120 -48.36 28.27 -0.99
CA ILE A 120 -48.97 29.61 -0.77
C ILE A 120 -47.85 30.66 -0.61
N GLU A 121 -48.16 31.84 -1.13
CA GLU A 121 -47.42 33.09 -1.28
C GLU A 121 -46.86 33.74 0.01
N GLU A 122 -45.71 34.39 -0.17
CA GLU A 122 -45.38 35.80 0.12
C GLU A 122 -45.68 36.44 1.50
N VAL A 123 -44.69 37.23 1.95
CA VAL A 123 -44.76 38.45 2.81
C VAL A 123 -44.03 38.40 4.19
N SER A 124 -42.99 39.24 4.25
CA SER A 124 -42.52 40.10 5.36
C SER A 124 -41.52 39.63 6.43
N GLU A 125 -40.43 40.43 6.48
CA GLU A 125 -39.60 40.94 7.57
C GLU A 125 -39.92 40.54 9.03
N GLU A 126 -38.91 40.06 9.77
CA GLU A 126 -38.22 40.78 10.86
C GLU A 126 -37.30 39.83 11.65
N SER A 127 -36.12 40.32 12.02
CA SER A 127 -35.20 39.70 13.01
C SER A 127 -35.64 40.12 14.44
N PRO A 128 -34.88 39.89 15.53
CA PRO A 128 -34.02 38.77 15.97
C PRO A 128 -34.39 38.32 17.42
N LYS A 129 -33.85 37.18 17.93
CA LYS A 129 -33.33 37.07 19.32
C LYS A 129 -32.69 35.71 19.64
N LYS A 130 -31.72 35.81 20.56
CA LYS A 130 -30.80 34.82 21.12
C LYS A 130 -31.52 33.80 22.00
N GLU A 131 -30.97 32.60 22.11
CA GLU A 131 -30.98 31.84 23.38
C GLU A 131 -29.85 30.80 23.42
N GLU A 132 -28.91 31.03 24.33
CA GLU A 132 -27.98 30.04 24.88
C GLU A 132 -28.77 29.11 25.81
N VAL A 133 -28.68 27.79 25.63
CA VAL A 133 -28.98 26.83 26.71
C VAL A 133 -27.99 25.67 26.68
N ILE A 134 -27.43 25.47 27.87
CA ILE A 134 -26.47 24.50 28.37
C ILE A 134 -26.97 23.04 28.23
N GLN A 135 -26.11 22.12 27.77
CA GLN A 135 -26.17 20.70 28.18
C GLN A 135 -24.76 20.11 28.32
N GLU A 136 -24.22 20.20 29.54
CA GLU A 136 -23.26 19.24 30.08
C GLU A 136 -24.00 17.98 30.56
N GLY A 137 -23.37 16.82 30.37
CA GLY A 137 -23.68 15.62 31.13
C GLY A 137 -24.19 14.45 30.30
N GLN A 138 -23.26 13.62 29.80
CA GLN A 138 -23.38 12.16 29.72
C GLN A 138 -22.12 11.58 29.05
N LYS A 139 -21.11 11.21 29.85
CA LYS A 139 -19.94 10.49 29.36
C LYS A 139 -19.31 9.61 30.44
N GLU A 140 -20.07 8.66 30.96
CA GLU A 140 -19.50 7.70 31.92
C GLU A 140 -20.15 6.31 31.92
N VAL A 141 -20.38 5.70 30.74
CA VAL A 141 -20.67 4.24 30.67
C VAL A 141 -20.16 3.63 29.34
N LYS A 142 -18.84 3.59 29.09
CA LYS A 142 -18.25 2.82 27.96
C LYS A 142 -16.83 2.29 28.24
N LYS A 143 -16.55 1.79 29.45
CA LYS A 143 -15.19 1.29 29.80
C LYS A 143 -15.10 -0.21 30.15
N VAL A 144 -16.18 -0.99 30.08
CA VAL A 144 -16.14 -2.42 30.46
C VAL A 144 -16.20 -3.39 29.25
N GLU A 145 -16.68 -2.96 28.08
CA GLU A 145 -16.87 -3.85 26.91
C GLU A 145 -15.67 -3.92 25.93
N LYS A 146 -14.48 -3.44 26.34
CA LYS A 146 -13.29 -3.37 25.46
C LYS A 146 -12.21 -4.42 25.78
N VAL A 147 -12.37 -5.19 26.85
CA VAL A 147 -11.38 -6.20 27.25
C VAL A 147 -11.68 -7.57 26.64
N GLU A 148 -12.96 -7.98 26.49
CA GLU A 148 -13.31 -9.29 25.93
C GLU A 148 -13.06 -9.45 24.42
N LYS A 149 -13.07 -8.36 23.65
CA LYS A 149 -12.82 -8.41 22.19
C LYS A 149 -11.35 -8.66 21.81
N THR A 150 -10.41 -8.50 22.75
CA THR A 150 -8.99 -8.76 22.48
C THR A 150 -8.60 -10.23 22.69
N ALA A 151 -9.31 -10.96 23.55
CA ALA A 151 -9.05 -12.37 23.81
C ALA A 151 -9.52 -13.28 22.64
N SER A 152 -10.62 -12.93 21.95
CA SER A 152 -11.11 -13.71 20.81
C SER A 152 -10.29 -13.51 19.52
N PHE A 153 -9.51 -12.43 19.44
CA PHE A 153 -8.65 -12.17 18.28
C PHE A 153 -7.37 -13.02 18.33
N LEU A 154 -6.81 -13.24 19.53
CA LEU A 154 -5.61 -14.06 19.72
C LEU A 154 -5.86 -15.54 19.39
N SER A 155 -7.02 -16.10 19.74
CA SER A 155 -7.33 -17.50 19.45
C SER A 155 -7.53 -17.78 17.94
N ASN A 156 -8.01 -16.79 17.18
CA ASN A 156 -8.16 -16.91 15.72
C ASN A 156 -6.83 -16.87 14.96
N LEU A 157 -5.80 -16.24 15.52
CA LEU A 157 -4.46 -16.19 14.92
C LEU A 157 -3.77 -17.56 14.94
N ASP A 158 -3.91 -18.30 16.04
CA ASP A 158 -3.30 -19.63 16.16
C ASP A 158 -3.96 -20.65 15.22
N ALA A 159 -5.29 -20.59 15.06
CA ALA A 159 -6.01 -21.44 14.10
C ALA A 159 -5.60 -21.16 12.65
N ARG A 160 -5.45 -19.87 12.27
CA ARG A 160 -4.95 -19.49 10.94
C ARG A 160 -3.51 -19.94 10.71
N LYS A 161 -2.65 -19.83 11.73
CA LYS A 161 -1.25 -20.28 11.67
C LYS A 161 -1.18 -21.79 11.47
N GLU A 162 -2.00 -22.57 12.17
CA GLU A 162 -2.05 -24.03 12.01
C GLU A 162 -2.55 -24.44 10.62
N GLN A 163 -3.58 -23.75 10.09
CA GLN A 163 -4.10 -24.01 8.75
C GLN A 163 -3.08 -23.70 7.66
N ALA A 164 -2.35 -22.58 7.79
CA ALA A 164 -1.25 -22.22 6.89
C ALA A 164 -0.13 -23.26 6.94
N GLU A 165 0.21 -23.77 8.14
CA GLU A 165 1.23 -24.80 8.28
C GLU A 165 0.79 -26.15 7.69
N LYS A 166 -0.50 -26.52 7.81
CA LYS A 166 -1.08 -27.70 7.15
C LYS A 166 -1.00 -27.59 5.63
N MET A 167 -1.40 -26.44 5.05
CA MET A 167 -1.26 -26.20 3.60
C MET A 167 0.20 -26.27 3.15
N ARG A 168 1.13 -25.65 3.89
CA ARG A 168 2.57 -25.71 3.58
C ARG A 168 3.09 -27.14 3.57
N LYS A 169 2.68 -27.98 4.54
CA LYS A 169 3.05 -29.40 4.59
C LYS A 169 2.45 -30.19 3.43
N LEU A 170 1.24 -29.86 2.99
CA LEU A 170 0.56 -30.55 1.89
C LEU A 170 1.23 -30.25 0.54
N LEU A 171 1.48 -28.96 0.25
CA LEU A 171 2.25 -28.52 -0.93
C LEU A 171 3.65 -29.11 -0.95
N SER A 172 4.33 -29.13 0.20
CA SER A 172 5.66 -29.76 0.30
C SER A 172 5.60 -31.25 -0.06
N LYS A 173 4.61 -32.01 0.43
CA LYS A 173 4.45 -33.43 0.09
C LYS A 173 4.16 -33.64 -1.40
N GLU A 174 3.36 -32.77 -2.00
CA GLU A 174 2.96 -32.88 -3.42
C GLU A 174 4.13 -32.59 -4.37
N LEU A 175 4.94 -31.58 -4.05
CA LEU A 175 6.19 -31.29 -4.77
C LEU A 175 7.18 -32.46 -4.69
N THR A 176 7.37 -33.07 -3.51
CA THR A 176 8.27 -34.22 -3.35
C THR A 176 7.75 -35.46 -4.10
N LYS A 177 6.42 -35.65 -4.16
CA LYS A 177 5.79 -36.79 -4.85
C LYS A 177 5.92 -36.68 -6.37
N ASN A 178 5.84 -35.47 -6.94
CA ASN A 178 6.03 -35.24 -8.37
C ASN A 178 7.51 -35.32 -8.79
N LEU A 179 8.45 -34.93 -7.92
CA LEU A 179 9.89 -35.09 -8.17
C LEU A 179 10.38 -36.55 -8.17
N MET A 180 9.63 -37.50 -7.63
CA MET A 180 10.09 -38.90 -7.53
C MET A 180 9.85 -39.72 -8.80
N LYS A 181 9.08 -39.23 -9.78
CA LYS A 181 8.62 -40.03 -10.93
C LYS A 181 9.48 -39.94 -12.19
N ASN A 182 10.42 -38.98 -12.33
CA ASN A 182 11.16 -38.76 -13.58
C ASN A 182 12.69 -38.74 -13.39
N LYS A 183 13.41 -39.85 -13.59
CA LYS A 183 14.88 -39.79 -13.75
C LYS A 183 15.21 -39.01 -15.05
N PRO A 184 16.22 -38.11 -15.11
CA PRO A 184 17.45 -38.07 -14.31
C PRO A 184 17.61 -36.77 -13.47
N HIS A 185 17.36 -36.85 -12.16
CA HIS A 185 17.33 -35.70 -11.23
C HIS A 185 18.68 -35.22 -10.66
N LYS A 186 19.82 -35.75 -11.11
CA LYS A 186 21.12 -35.36 -10.51
C LYS A 186 21.42 -33.87 -10.66
N ASN A 187 21.03 -33.24 -11.79
CA ASN A 187 21.25 -31.80 -11.99
C ASN A 187 20.26 -30.92 -11.23
N LEU A 188 19.01 -31.35 -11.07
CA LEU A 188 17.99 -30.56 -10.37
C LEU A 188 18.29 -30.46 -8.87
N ASN A 189 18.71 -31.57 -8.25
CA ASN A 189 19.06 -31.58 -6.83
C ASN A 189 20.28 -30.66 -6.56
N ILE A 190 21.28 -30.63 -7.46
CA ILE A 190 22.42 -29.71 -7.34
C ILE A 190 21.96 -28.24 -7.41
N ILE A 191 21.00 -27.92 -8.29
CA ILE A 191 20.45 -26.56 -8.41
C ILE A 191 19.65 -26.19 -7.15
N ILE A 192 18.83 -27.09 -6.64
CA ILE A 192 18.04 -26.90 -5.41
C ILE A 192 18.97 -26.74 -4.19
N ASP A 193 20.00 -27.57 -4.07
CA ASP A 193 20.97 -27.49 -2.98
C ASP A 193 21.77 -26.19 -3.04
N ARG A 194 22.15 -25.74 -4.24
CA ARG A 194 22.83 -24.45 -4.43
C ARG A 194 21.93 -23.28 -4.05
N HIS A 195 20.68 -23.27 -4.48
CA HIS A 195 19.72 -22.22 -4.10
C HIS A 195 19.43 -22.25 -2.60
N SER A 196 19.21 -23.41 -2.01
CA SER A 196 18.94 -23.51 -0.57
C SER A 196 20.14 -23.06 0.28
N SER A 197 21.36 -23.39 -0.14
CA SER A 197 22.59 -22.93 0.51
C SER A 197 22.74 -21.41 0.39
N SER A 198 22.52 -20.84 -0.81
CA SER A 198 22.59 -19.40 -1.04
C SER A 198 21.52 -18.62 -0.25
N THR A 199 20.29 -19.13 -0.19
CA THR A 199 19.22 -18.52 0.61
C THR A 199 19.53 -18.58 2.10
N LYS A 200 20.07 -19.71 2.61
CA LYS A 200 20.51 -19.84 4.00
C LYS A 200 21.63 -18.86 4.34
N GLU A 201 22.61 -18.72 3.47
CA GLU A 201 23.72 -17.76 3.66
C GLU A 201 23.21 -16.32 3.70
N THR A 202 22.30 -15.96 2.78
CA THR A 202 21.70 -14.62 2.74
C THR A 202 20.87 -14.33 4.00
N ALA A 203 20.09 -15.32 4.46
CA ALA A 203 19.32 -15.21 5.70
C ALA A 203 20.22 -15.08 6.94
N HIS A 204 21.31 -15.86 7.02
CA HIS A 204 22.30 -15.74 8.10
C HIS A 204 23.00 -14.37 8.09
N LYS A 205 23.36 -13.86 6.91
CA LYS A 205 23.97 -12.52 6.77
C LYS A 205 23.00 -11.42 7.21
N ALA A 206 21.73 -11.49 6.81
CA ALA A 206 20.71 -10.54 7.25
C ALA A 206 20.49 -10.60 8.77
N ALA A 207 20.41 -11.80 9.35
CA ALA A 207 20.27 -11.98 10.80
C ALA A 207 21.47 -11.41 11.58
N ALA A 208 22.70 -11.61 11.08
CA ALA A 208 23.90 -11.04 11.67
C ALA A 208 23.92 -9.50 11.58
N ASP A 209 23.45 -8.94 10.46
CA ASP A 209 23.37 -7.48 10.27
C ASP A 209 22.36 -6.84 11.24
N PHE A 210 21.16 -7.41 11.39
CA PHE A 210 20.19 -6.95 12.38
C PHE A 210 20.74 -7.02 13.81
N LYS A 211 21.40 -8.12 14.18
CA LYS A 211 22.03 -8.24 15.50
C LYS A 211 23.12 -7.19 15.73
N SER A 212 23.90 -6.87 14.69
CA SER A 212 24.92 -5.81 14.75
C SER A 212 24.29 -4.43 14.94
N GLN A 213 23.20 -4.14 14.23
CA GLN A 213 22.44 -2.89 14.35
C GLN A 213 21.85 -2.74 15.75
N ASP A 214 21.28 -3.80 16.33
CA ASP A 214 20.75 -3.80 17.69
C ASP A 214 21.83 -3.53 18.73
N CYS A 215 22.98 -4.22 18.63
CA CYS A 215 24.13 -3.96 19.52
C CYS A 215 24.70 -2.54 19.36
N ALA A 216 24.60 -1.94 18.17
CA ALA A 216 25.01 -0.55 17.95
C ALA A 216 24.01 0.44 18.57
N LEU A 217 22.71 0.18 18.44
CA LEU A 217 21.64 0.97 19.03
C LEU A 217 21.72 0.95 20.56
N GLU A 218 21.89 -0.23 21.15
CA GLU A 218 22.02 -0.43 22.59
C GLU A 218 23.21 0.37 23.16
N ARG A 219 24.37 0.34 22.47
CA ARG A 219 25.53 1.17 22.83
C ARG A 219 25.23 2.66 22.79
N ARG A 220 24.52 3.15 21.77
CA ARG A 220 24.12 4.57 21.68
C ARG A 220 23.17 4.96 22.80
N LEU A 221 22.20 4.12 23.13
CA LEU A 221 21.24 4.36 24.22
C LEU A 221 21.95 4.38 25.58
N ALA A 222 22.84 3.42 25.84
CA ALA A 222 23.66 3.40 27.05
C ALA A 222 24.54 4.66 27.16
N SER A 223 25.16 5.09 26.06
CA SER A 223 25.94 6.32 26.01
C SER A 223 25.10 7.57 26.31
N ARG A 224 23.88 7.65 25.76
CA ARG A 224 22.95 8.75 26.06
C ARG A 224 22.55 8.76 27.53
N LYS A 225 22.17 7.60 28.09
CA LYS A 225 21.84 7.47 29.53
C LYS A 225 23.01 7.91 30.41
N LYS A 226 24.24 7.50 30.08
CA LYS A 226 25.46 7.93 30.80
C LYS A 226 25.69 9.44 30.69
N SER A 227 25.49 10.03 29.50
CA SER A 227 25.63 11.48 29.31
C SER A 227 24.58 12.29 30.08
N VAL A 228 23.34 11.81 30.14
CA VAL A 228 22.26 12.43 30.93
C VAL A 228 22.58 12.36 32.42
N LEU A 229 23.00 11.19 32.92
CA LEU A 229 23.38 11.01 34.32
C LEU A 229 24.61 11.85 34.70
N ALA A 230 25.62 11.93 33.83
CA ALA A 230 26.79 12.78 34.05
C ALA A 230 26.38 14.26 34.17
N ARG A 231 25.50 14.74 33.28
CA ARG A 231 24.97 16.10 33.33
C ARG A 231 24.19 16.39 34.62
N SER A 232 23.38 15.45 35.10
CA SER A 232 22.61 15.65 36.33
C SER A 232 23.50 15.70 37.58
N MET A 233 24.62 14.96 37.61
CA MET A 233 25.57 14.99 38.73
C MET A 233 26.42 16.27 38.79
N THR A 234 26.76 16.84 37.62
CA THR A 234 27.51 18.12 37.58
C THR A 234 26.67 19.32 38.02
N PHE A 235 25.34 19.26 37.87
CA PHE A 235 24.46 20.38 38.22
C PHE A 235 24.24 20.53 39.74
N THR A 236 24.31 19.43 40.50
CA THR A 236 24.08 19.45 41.95
C THR A 236 25.34 19.72 42.78
N SER A 237 26.53 19.66 42.18
CA SER A 237 27.80 19.83 42.90
C SER A 237 28.36 21.27 42.86
N SER A 238 27.71 22.18 42.14
CA SER A 238 28.19 23.56 41.94
C SER A 238 27.68 24.58 42.99
N SER A 239 26.91 24.16 44.00
CA SER A 239 26.23 25.10 44.91
C SER A 239 27.02 25.48 46.17
N TYR A 240 28.20 24.89 46.44
CA TYR A 240 28.98 25.22 47.65
C TYR A 240 30.49 25.15 47.44
N THR A 241 31.06 26.01 46.59
CA THR A 241 32.44 26.48 46.82
C THR A 241 32.53 27.97 46.56
N SER A 242 32.64 28.68 47.67
CA SER A 242 33.04 30.08 47.80
C SER A 242 34.38 30.33 47.13
N ASN A 243 34.49 31.46 46.42
CA ASN A 243 35.68 32.30 46.28
C ASN A 243 37.04 31.60 46.45
N ASP A 244 37.51 30.86 45.45
CA ASP A 244 38.96 30.80 45.26
C ASP A 244 39.32 30.77 43.78
N THR A 245 40.23 31.67 43.45
CA THR A 245 40.45 32.21 42.10
C THR A 245 41.80 31.74 41.61
N SER A 246 42.10 30.43 41.62
CA SER A 246 43.28 29.90 40.93
C SER A 246 43.27 28.36 40.87
N GLN A 247 43.90 27.80 39.84
CA GLN A 247 43.95 26.38 39.42
C GLN A 247 42.77 25.96 38.54
N VAL A 248 42.81 26.16 37.21
CA VAL A 248 43.68 25.51 36.21
C VAL A 248 43.63 23.98 36.31
N PHE A 249 42.52 23.39 35.86
CA PHE A 249 42.56 22.09 35.18
C PHE A 249 42.39 22.36 33.67
N GLY A 250 43.52 22.30 32.96
CA GLY A 250 43.57 22.38 31.50
C GLY A 250 43.05 21.09 30.87
N CYS A 251 41.73 20.97 30.75
CA CYS A 251 41.14 20.13 29.71
C CYS A 251 40.99 21.03 28.48
N ASP A 252 41.97 20.91 27.58
CA ASP A 252 41.99 21.62 26.31
C ASP A 252 40.86 21.08 25.42
N LEU A 253 39.73 21.78 25.46
CA LEU A 253 38.53 21.56 24.66
C LEU A 253 38.46 22.59 23.51
N SER A 254 39.61 23.08 23.04
CA SER A 254 39.68 24.16 22.06
C SER A 254 39.23 23.78 20.64
N ASP A 255 38.99 22.51 20.34
CA ASP A 255 38.98 22.05 18.93
C ASP A 255 37.60 21.67 18.36
N MET A 256 36.48 21.94 19.04
CA MET A 256 35.14 21.58 18.52
C MET A 256 34.06 22.65 18.75
N ASN A 257 34.42 23.93 18.82
CA ASN A 257 33.42 24.99 19.05
C ASN A 257 33.70 26.30 18.31
N GLU A 258 33.87 26.23 16.99
CA GLU A 258 33.58 27.37 16.12
C GLU A 258 32.16 27.19 15.57
N GLU A 259 31.34 28.24 15.69
CA GLU A 259 29.94 28.36 15.24
C GLU A 259 28.82 27.94 16.21
N LEU A 260 28.75 28.56 17.40
CA LEU A 260 27.45 28.97 17.95
C LEU A 260 27.58 30.18 18.90
N ASN A 261 27.84 31.36 18.34
CA ASN A 261 27.74 32.64 19.05
C ASN A 261 26.27 33.03 19.26
N ILE A 262 25.60 32.38 20.22
CA ILE A 262 24.34 32.88 20.77
C ILE A 262 24.60 33.28 22.23
N SER A 263 24.97 34.55 22.38
CA SER A 263 24.93 35.41 23.57
C SER A 263 24.42 34.75 24.86
N THR A 264 25.37 34.25 25.66
CA THR A 264 25.20 33.81 27.04
C THR A 264 25.04 35.04 27.96
N LYS A 265 23.84 35.63 28.01
CA LYS A 265 23.41 36.38 29.20
C LYS A 265 22.61 35.41 30.06
N SER A 266 23.32 34.80 31.01
CA SER A 266 22.79 33.90 32.04
C SER A 266 21.88 34.68 32.99
N SER A 267 20.67 34.99 32.54
CA SER A 267 19.57 35.25 33.46
C SER A 267 19.17 33.91 34.03
N PHE A 268 19.43 33.77 35.33
CA PHE A 268 19.09 32.66 36.21
C PHE A 268 17.57 32.56 36.37
N PHE A 269 16.84 32.42 35.25
CA PHE A 269 15.42 32.14 35.27
C PHE A 269 15.27 30.74 35.82
N THR A 270 14.75 30.65 37.04
CA THR A 270 14.04 29.48 37.53
C THR A 270 13.05 29.10 36.44
N ILE A 271 13.39 28.09 35.64
CA ILE A 271 12.47 27.47 34.70
C ILE A 271 11.28 27.07 35.55
N ASP A 272 10.18 27.78 35.35
CA ASP A 272 8.96 27.62 36.11
C ASP A 272 8.52 26.16 35.97
N GLU A 273 8.31 25.45 37.08
CA GLU A 273 8.02 24.02 37.10
C GLU A 273 6.83 23.67 36.19
N GLN A 274 5.90 24.61 36.05
CA GLN A 274 4.74 24.57 35.16
C GLN A 274 5.10 24.52 33.66
N SER A 275 6.21 25.14 33.24
CA SER A 275 6.71 25.09 31.85
C SER A 275 7.30 23.72 31.50
N LEU A 276 7.84 23.00 32.48
CA LEU A 276 8.37 21.65 32.29
C LEU A 276 7.22 20.66 32.10
N GLU A 277 6.18 20.76 32.93
CA GLU A 277 5.01 19.88 32.86
C GLU A 277 4.22 20.06 31.56
N THR A 278 4.10 21.30 31.05
CA THR A 278 3.46 21.56 29.75
C THR A 278 4.27 20.97 28.58
N CYS A 279 5.60 21.04 28.64
CA CYS A 279 6.48 20.39 27.65
C CYS A 279 6.34 18.86 27.67
N GLU A 280 6.30 18.24 28.84
CA GLU A 280 6.15 16.79 28.96
C GLU A 280 4.77 16.32 28.43
N ARG A 281 3.70 17.06 28.74
CA ARG A 281 2.36 16.77 28.19
C ARG A 281 2.31 16.92 26.67
N PHE A 282 3.01 17.89 26.10
CA PHE A 282 3.11 18.06 24.65
C PHE A 282 3.85 16.89 24.00
N GLU A 283 5.02 16.54 24.52
CA GLU A 283 5.84 15.45 23.99
C GLU A 283 5.07 14.13 23.99
N LYS A 284 4.38 13.82 25.09
CA LYS A 284 3.53 12.63 25.20
C LYS A 284 2.39 12.61 24.18
N LYS A 285 1.69 13.73 23.99
CA LYS A 285 0.62 13.83 22.98
C LYS A 285 1.17 13.71 21.56
N LEU A 286 2.35 14.27 21.29
CA LEU A 286 3.01 14.17 20.00
C LEU A 286 3.40 12.71 19.69
N GLU A 287 3.95 12.00 20.66
CA GLU A 287 4.26 10.57 20.56
C GLU A 287 3.00 9.74 20.26
N GLU A 288 1.90 9.99 20.98
CA GLU A 288 0.62 9.32 20.75
C GLU A 288 0.08 9.55 19.32
N ILE A 289 0.17 10.78 18.81
CA ILE A 289 -0.22 11.10 17.42
C ILE A 289 0.63 10.31 16.42
N MET A 290 1.95 10.24 16.63
CA MET A 290 2.84 9.52 15.73
C MET A 290 2.58 8.00 15.75
N GLU A 291 2.43 7.40 16.93
CA GLU A 291 2.18 5.97 17.07
C GLU A 291 0.82 5.56 16.49
N LYS A 292 -0.23 6.35 16.80
CA LYS A 292 -1.58 6.13 16.27
C LYS A 292 -1.60 6.24 14.74
N ASN A 293 -0.98 7.29 14.18
CA ASN A 293 -0.93 7.46 12.74
C ASN A 293 -0.18 6.32 12.05
N PHE A 294 0.96 5.90 12.62
CA PHE A 294 1.76 4.82 12.07
C PHE A 294 1.02 3.48 12.10
N SER A 295 0.34 3.16 13.20
CA SER A 295 -0.42 1.92 13.36
C SER A 295 -1.64 1.86 12.44
N GLU A 296 -2.44 2.92 12.38
CA GLU A 296 -3.60 2.99 11.48
C GLU A 296 -3.18 2.88 10.00
N ARG A 297 -2.15 3.62 9.59
CA ARG A 297 -1.60 3.56 8.23
C ARG A 297 -1.12 2.15 7.89
N SER A 298 -0.35 1.52 8.79
CA SER A 298 0.19 0.17 8.57
C SER A 298 -0.91 -0.87 8.46
N MET A 299 -1.95 -0.77 9.30
CA MET A 299 -3.11 -1.65 9.26
C MET A 299 -3.86 -1.53 7.93
N LYS A 300 -4.09 -0.30 7.44
CA LYS A 300 -4.76 -0.07 6.16
C LYS A 300 -3.97 -0.57 4.96
N ILE A 301 -2.65 -0.37 4.95
CA ILE A 301 -1.79 -0.93 3.90
C ILE A 301 -1.85 -2.46 3.90
N ALA A 302 -1.83 -3.09 5.08
CA ALA A 302 -1.93 -4.55 5.18
C ALA A 302 -3.29 -5.08 4.66
N GLU A 303 -4.39 -4.39 4.98
CA GLU A 303 -5.74 -4.70 4.49
C GLU A 303 -5.81 -4.65 2.96
N ILE A 304 -5.29 -3.57 2.35
CA ILE A 304 -5.26 -3.40 0.89
C ILE A 304 -4.44 -4.52 0.25
N LYS A 305 -3.22 -4.76 0.73
CA LYS A 305 -2.35 -5.82 0.21
C LYS A 305 -3.03 -7.18 0.28
N TYR A 306 -3.61 -7.53 1.43
CA TYR A 306 -4.32 -8.79 1.60
C TYR A 306 -5.46 -8.94 0.60
N ARG A 307 -6.26 -7.88 0.38
CA ARG A 307 -7.38 -7.89 -0.57
C ARG A 307 -6.90 -8.17 -2.00
N TYR A 308 -5.90 -7.44 -2.48
CA TYR A 308 -5.36 -7.64 -3.84
C TYR A 308 -4.62 -8.96 -4.00
N GLU A 309 -3.82 -9.37 -3.01
CA GLU A 309 -3.10 -10.64 -3.05
C GLU A 309 -4.07 -11.83 -3.07
N SER A 310 -5.19 -11.77 -2.32
CA SER A 310 -6.24 -12.78 -2.38
C SER A 310 -6.82 -12.89 -3.79
N GLN A 311 -7.24 -11.76 -4.38
CA GLN A 311 -7.80 -11.74 -5.74
C GLN A 311 -6.79 -12.20 -6.79
N ILE A 312 -5.52 -11.78 -6.68
CA ILE A 312 -4.44 -12.22 -7.57
C ILE A 312 -4.23 -13.72 -7.45
N SER A 313 -4.27 -14.28 -6.24
CA SER A 313 -4.07 -15.71 -6.02
C SER A 313 -5.17 -16.58 -6.62
N GLU A 314 -6.40 -16.06 -6.70
CA GLU A 314 -7.55 -16.74 -7.31
C GLU A 314 -7.44 -16.82 -8.84
N ILE A 315 -6.89 -15.78 -9.48
CA ILE A 315 -6.71 -15.72 -10.94
C ILE A 315 -5.36 -16.28 -11.40
N PHE A 316 -4.43 -16.50 -10.46
CA PHE A 316 -3.09 -16.99 -10.77
C PHE A 316 -3.17 -18.42 -11.32
N GLY A 317 -2.59 -18.63 -12.51
CA GLY A 317 -2.58 -19.94 -13.18
C GLY A 317 -3.71 -20.17 -14.19
N MET A 318 -4.58 -19.18 -14.42
CA MET A 318 -5.63 -19.23 -15.45
C MET A 318 -5.12 -18.95 -16.89
N GLY A 319 -3.81 -18.83 -17.10
CA GLY A 319 -3.15 -18.68 -18.41
C GLY A 319 -2.66 -17.25 -18.72
N ASP A 320 -1.92 -17.12 -19.83
CA ASP A 320 -1.16 -15.90 -20.20
C ASP A 320 -2.02 -14.63 -20.32
N MET A 321 -3.29 -14.77 -20.71
CA MET A 321 -4.20 -13.61 -20.79
C MET A 321 -4.44 -12.97 -19.42
N MET A 322 -4.48 -13.78 -18.35
CA MET A 322 -4.70 -13.29 -16.98
C MET A 322 -3.46 -12.65 -16.37
N ASP A 323 -2.25 -12.90 -16.90
CA ASP A 323 -1.04 -12.25 -16.41
C ASP A 323 -1.06 -10.74 -16.63
N MET A 324 -1.68 -10.26 -17.72
CA MET A 324 -1.88 -8.83 -17.93
C MET A 324 -2.81 -8.22 -16.88
N LEU A 325 -3.88 -8.93 -16.51
CA LEU A 325 -4.79 -8.49 -15.44
C LEU A 325 -4.07 -8.46 -14.09
N ILE A 326 -3.29 -9.50 -13.76
CA ILE A 326 -2.48 -9.54 -12.54
C ILE A 326 -1.51 -8.36 -12.48
N LYS A 327 -0.85 -8.02 -13.60
CA LYS A 327 0.04 -6.85 -13.67
C LYS A 327 -0.72 -5.56 -13.37
N GLN A 328 -1.90 -5.37 -13.98
CA GLN A 328 -2.72 -4.18 -13.73
C GLN A 328 -3.19 -4.11 -12.27
N MET A 329 -3.59 -5.23 -11.68
CA MET A 329 -4.00 -5.29 -10.27
C MET A 329 -2.86 -4.90 -9.32
N ARG A 330 -1.62 -5.28 -9.62
CA ARG A 330 -0.45 -4.86 -8.84
C ARG A 330 -0.20 -3.36 -8.94
N ILE A 331 -0.40 -2.76 -10.11
CA ILE A 331 -0.30 -1.30 -10.30
C ILE A 331 -1.37 -0.60 -9.45
N ASN A 332 -2.63 -1.02 -9.58
CA ASN A 332 -3.74 -0.44 -8.82
C ASN A 332 -3.53 -0.58 -7.31
N MET A 333 -3.03 -1.73 -6.85
CA MET A 333 -2.68 -1.95 -5.43
C MET A 333 -1.65 -0.92 -4.95
N GLN A 334 -0.62 -0.65 -5.74
CA GLN A 334 0.42 0.30 -5.37
C GLN A 334 -0.11 1.74 -5.36
N GLU A 335 -0.90 2.13 -6.36
CA GLU A 335 -1.53 3.46 -6.43
C GLU A 335 -2.44 3.72 -5.21
N GLU A 336 -3.23 2.72 -4.81
CA GLU A 336 -4.09 2.82 -3.63
C GLU A 336 -3.28 2.92 -2.33
N ILE A 337 -2.18 2.16 -2.20
CA ILE A 337 -1.24 2.28 -1.08
C ILE A 337 -0.63 3.69 -1.02
N ASP A 338 -0.20 4.24 -2.15
CA ASP A 338 0.42 5.56 -2.21
C ASP A 338 -0.57 6.67 -1.84
N SER A 339 -1.84 6.54 -2.27
CA SER A 339 -2.93 7.43 -1.85
C SER A 339 -3.13 7.39 -0.33
N ILE A 340 -3.20 6.20 0.26
CA ILE A 340 -3.35 6.03 1.71
C ILE A 340 -2.16 6.63 2.47
N ILE A 341 -0.93 6.44 2.00
CA ILE A 341 0.26 7.05 2.63
C ILE A 341 0.11 8.58 2.67
N LYS A 342 -0.30 9.18 1.55
CA LYS A 342 -0.51 10.63 1.44
C LYS A 342 -1.61 11.14 2.37
N ASP A 343 -2.73 10.44 2.46
CA ASP A 343 -3.85 10.81 3.32
C ASP A 343 -3.48 10.77 4.81
N TYR A 344 -2.78 9.71 5.24
CA TYR A 344 -2.31 9.61 6.62
C TYR A 344 -1.21 10.62 6.95
N ASP A 345 -0.32 10.94 6.01
CA ASP A 345 0.67 11.99 6.21
C ASP A 345 0.03 13.38 6.36
N ASN A 346 -1.04 13.66 5.61
CA ASN A 346 -1.83 14.89 5.76
C ASN A 346 -2.55 14.92 7.11
N LYS A 347 -3.26 13.84 7.47
CA LYS A 347 -3.93 13.69 8.77
C LYS A 347 -2.95 13.93 9.94
N ARG A 348 -1.75 13.34 9.89
CA ARG A 348 -0.70 13.55 10.90
C ARG A 348 -0.29 15.02 11.00
N LYS A 349 -0.07 15.69 9.85
CA LYS A 349 0.31 17.10 9.82
C LYS A 349 -0.76 17.99 10.44
N ASP A 350 -2.03 17.68 10.18
CA ASP A 350 -3.15 18.45 10.72
C ASP A 350 -3.34 18.22 12.23
N GLU A 351 -3.17 16.97 12.71
CA GLU A 351 -3.19 16.67 14.16
C GLU A 351 -2.03 17.35 14.91
N ILE A 352 -0.81 17.34 14.35
CA ILE A 352 0.34 18.06 14.91
C ILE A 352 0.09 19.57 14.91
N ARG A 353 -0.55 20.12 13.87
CA ARG A 353 -0.88 21.55 13.81
C ARG A 353 -1.86 21.94 14.92
N LYS A 354 -2.94 21.17 15.10
CA LYS A 354 -3.91 21.38 16.19
C LYS A 354 -3.24 21.29 17.56
N LEU A 355 -2.36 20.31 17.78
CA LEU A 355 -1.64 20.18 19.03
C LEU A 355 -0.75 21.40 19.35
N LYS A 356 -0.17 22.03 18.32
CA LYS A 356 0.59 23.28 18.49
C LYS A 356 -0.30 24.47 18.82
N GLU A 357 -1.48 24.56 18.19
CA GLU A 357 -2.48 25.60 18.48
C GLU A 357 -2.99 25.49 19.92
N ASP A 358 -3.24 24.26 20.41
CA ASP A 358 -3.70 23.98 21.78
C ASP A 358 -2.71 24.38 22.88
N ILE A 359 -1.43 24.57 22.56
CA ILE A 359 -0.38 24.98 23.53
C ILE A 359 -0.08 26.46 23.43
N SER A 360 -0.35 27.06 22.26
CA SER A 360 -0.20 28.50 22.07
C SER A 360 -1.33 29.29 22.73
N ASN A 361 -2.48 28.66 22.95
CA ASN A 361 -3.63 29.21 23.68
C ASN A 361 -3.55 28.82 25.16
#